data_AF-A0A085FLU4-F1
#
_entry.id   AF-A0A085FLU4-F1
#
_cell.length_a   1.000
_cell.length_b   1.000
_cell.length_c   1.000
_cell.angle_alpha   90.00
_cell.angle_beta   90.00
_cell.angle_gamma   90.00
#
_symmetry.space_group_name_H-M   'P 1'
#
loop_
_entity.id
_entity.type
_entity.pdbx_description
1 polymer ?
#
loop_
_entity_poly.entity_id
_entity_poly.type
_entity_poly.pdbx_seq_one_letter_code
_entity_poly.pdbx_strand_id
1 'polypeptide(L)'
;MKLTWFGSTTLRIHIGGQILVMDAGAAPAGIDAAELVSGADGQFESRGDGLPEVDAARWKPRRSARLVDEGSDPEAVAVFRVGRGAALVDAAGEPPVLLVTDELPVLGRWAGEAVVVLLGDGAALAGLGGALLEASAPKLLVLGGGEADIDMAVAALRDRLDGAGLVALEPSMALEV
;
A
#
# COMPACT_ATOMS: atom_id res chain seq x y z
N MET A 1 -5.73 2.86 -10.55
CA MET A 1 -5.76 3.13 -9.09
C MET A 1 -5.13 4.49 -8.76
N LYS A 2 -5.40 5.10 -7.59
CA LYS A 2 -4.71 6.33 -7.13
C LYS A 2 -4.34 6.30 -5.64
N LEU A 3 -3.14 6.76 -5.31
CA LEU A 3 -2.60 6.87 -3.95
C LEU A 3 -2.31 8.32 -3.61
N THR A 4 -2.63 8.78 -2.39
CA THR A 4 -2.25 10.11 -1.90
C THR A 4 -1.76 9.98 -0.47
N TRP A 5 -0.49 10.31 -0.26
CA TRP A 5 0.13 10.28 1.06
C TRP A 5 0.14 11.66 1.67
N PHE A 6 -0.19 11.76 2.95
CA PHE A 6 -0.28 13.05 3.65
C PHE A 6 0.87 13.29 4.61
N GLY A 7 1.74 12.29 4.83
CA GLY A 7 2.78 12.29 5.87
C GLY A 7 2.57 11.16 6.87
N SER A 8 3.60 10.83 7.64
CA SER A 8 3.57 9.71 8.58
C SER A 8 3.09 8.43 7.88
N THR A 9 2.08 7.75 8.41
CA THR A 9 1.43 6.59 7.82
C THR A 9 0.09 6.92 7.15
N THR A 10 -0.32 8.19 7.08
CA THR A 10 -1.65 8.57 6.59
C THR A 10 -1.72 8.53 5.06
N LEU A 11 -2.63 7.69 4.54
CA LEU A 11 -2.85 7.49 3.11
C LEU A 11 -4.33 7.57 2.77
N ARG A 12 -4.64 8.12 1.59
CA ARG A 12 -5.92 7.93 0.91
C ARG A 12 -5.70 7.09 -0.35
N ILE A 13 -6.51 6.05 -0.51
CA ILE A 13 -6.37 5.03 -1.54
C ILE A 13 -7.67 4.97 -2.33
N HIS A 14 -7.62 5.24 -3.64
CA HIS A 14 -8.75 5.07 -4.54
C HIS A 14 -8.52 3.83 -5.38
N ILE A 15 -9.30 2.77 -5.13
CA ILE A 15 -9.14 1.46 -5.75
C ILE A 15 -10.50 0.78 -5.88
N GLY A 16 -10.78 0.08 -6.98
CA GLY A 16 -12.04 -0.66 -7.16
C GLY A 16 -13.30 0.21 -7.06
N GLY A 17 -13.20 1.50 -7.40
CA GLY A 17 -14.30 2.46 -7.26
C GLY A 17 -14.57 2.94 -5.83
N GLN A 18 -13.78 2.51 -4.84
CA GLN A 18 -13.90 2.93 -3.44
C GLN A 18 -12.73 3.80 -2.99
N ILE A 19 -12.97 4.55 -1.92
CA ILE A 19 -12.01 5.40 -1.23
C ILE A 19 -11.77 4.83 0.16
N LEU A 20 -10.53 4.41 0.41
CA LEU A 20 -10.09 3.97 1.73
C LEU A 20 -9.13 5.00 2.33
N VAL A 21 -9.16 5.14 3.66
CA VAL A 21 -8.20 5.97 4.41
C VAL A 21 -7.47 5.11 5.43
N MET A 22 -6.13 5.13 5.39
CA MET A 22 -5.28 4.52 6.41
C MET A 22 -4.83 5.59 7.40
N ASP A 23 -4.91 5.27 8.70
CA ASP A 23 -4.39 6.08 9.81
C ASP A 23 -4.82 7.56 9.75
N ALA A 24 -6.14 7.81 9.65
CA ALA A 24 -6.66 9.18 9.65
C ALA A 24 -6.26 9.95 10.92
N GLY A 25 -6.18 9.26 12.06
CA GLY A 25 -5.76 9.83 13.33
C GLY A 25 -4.27 10.19 13.41
N ALA A 26 -3.44 9.69 12.50
CA ALA A 26 -2.03 10.00 12.40
C ALA A 26 -1.73 11.17 11.44
N ALA A 27 -2.77 11.83 10.91
CA ALA A 27 -2.63 12.93 9.97
C ALA A 27 -1.74 14.05 10.58
N PRO A 28 -0.76 14.57 9.81
CA PRO A 28 0.13 15.60 10.33
C PRO A 28 -0.59 16.93 10.54
N ALA A 29 0.05 17.82 11.30
CA ALA A 29 -0.46 19.15 11.55
C ALA A 29 -0.76 19.90 10.23
N GLY A 30 -1.96 20.47 10.14
CA GLY A 30 -2.44 21.16 8.93
C GLY A 30 -3.29 20.28 8.01
N ILE A 31 -3.40 18.97 8.27
CA ILE A 31 -4.32 18.08 7.58
C ILE A 31 -5.48 17.75 8.54
N ASP A 32 -6.71 18.09 8.14
CA ASP A 32 -7.90 17.77 8.94
C ASP A 32 -8.32 16.30 8.70
N ALA A 33 -8.23 15.50 9.76
CA ALA A 33 -8.65 14.10 9.73
C ALA A 33 -10.14 13.94 9.35
N ALA A 34 -11.00 14.88 9.73
CA ALA A 34 -12.42 14.86 9.36
C ALA A 34 -12.63 15.07 7.86
N GLU A 35 -11.80 15.91 7.22
CA GLU A 35 -11.83 16.10 5.77
C GLU A 35 -11.27 14.87 5.03
N LEU A 36 -10.24 14.21 5.56
CA LEU A 36 -9.68 13.00 4.97
C LEU A 36 -10.71 11.88 4.87
N VAL A 37 -11.46 11.66 5.96
CA VAL A 37 -12.47 10.59 6.04
C VAL A 37 -13.79 10.98 5.35
N SER A 38 -13.98 12.27 5.04
CA SER A 38 -15.15 12.75 4.32
C SER A 38 -15.20 12.14 2.91
N GLY A 39 -16.26 11.38 2.64
CA GLY A 39 -16.43 10.63 1.40
C GLY A 39 -15.50 9.43 1.26
N ALA A 40 -14.89 8.94 2.35
CA ALA A 40 -14.26 7.63 2.37
C ALA A 40 -15.32 6.54 2.59
N ASP A 41 -15.21 5.45 1.83
CA ASP A 41 -16.04 4.26 1.96
C ASP A 41 -15.57 3.38 3.12
N GLY A 42 -14.30 3.48 3.50
CA GLY A 42 -13.70 2.70 4.59
C GLY A 42 -12.48 3.35 5.23
N GLN A 43 -12.21 2.92 6.46
CA GLN A 43 -11.05 3.35 7.24
C GLN A 43 -10.40 2.14 7.90
N PHE A 44 -9.08 2.16 8.04
CA PHE A 44 -8.36 1.14 8.78
C PHE A 44 -7.05 1.70 9.35
N GLU A 45 -6.54 1.02 10.37
CA GLU A 45 -5.25 1.36 10.97
C GLU A 45 -4.14 0.50 10.36
N SER A 46 -2.94 1.04 10.17
CA SER A 46 -1.76 0.35 9.62
C SER A 46 -1.30 -0.84 10.47
N ARG A 47 -1.62 -0.82 11.77
CA ARG A 47 -1.45 -1.96 12.69
C ARG A 47 -2.37 -3.13 12.37
N GLY A 48 -3.44 -2.87 11.61
CA GLY A 48 -4.45 -3.84 11.21
C GLY A 48 -5.42 -4.23 12.33
N ASP A 49 -5.60 -3.37 13.34
CA ASP A 49 -6.56 -3.61 14.41
C ASP A 49 -7.98 -3.70 13.83
N GLY A 50 -8.68 -4.80 14.12
CA GLY A 50 -10.03 -5.07 13.61
C GLY A 50 -10.10 -5.60 12.17
N LEU A 51 -8.97 -5.72 11.46
CA LEU A 51 -8.94 -6.32 10.12
C LEU A 51 -8.91 -7.86 10.17
N PRO A 52 -9.55 -8.55 9.22
CA PRO A 52 -9.36 -9.98 9.04
C PRO A 52 -7.90 -10.29 8.69
N GLU A 53 -7.34 -11.32 9.33
CA GLU A 53 -5.97 -11.76 9.08
C GLU A 53 -5.91 -12.80 7.97
N VAL A 54 -4.91 -12.68 7.09
CA VAL A 54 -4.63 -13.68 6.04
C VAL A 54 -3.15 -14.00 5.95
N ASP A 55 -2.84 -15.22 5.53
CA ASP A 55 -1.47 -15.65 5.24
C ASP A 55 -1.04 -15.11 3.86
N ALA A 56 -0.22 -14.06 3.86
CA ALA A 56 0.33 -13.47 2.64
C ALA A 56 1.09 -14.47 1.75
N ALA A 57 1.69 -15.52 2.30
CA ALA A 57 2.41 -16.50 1.50
C ALA A 57 1.47 -17.36 0.64
N ARG A 58 0.22 -17.55 1.10
CA ARG A 58 -0.79 -18.41 0.47
C ARG A 58 -1.94 -17.65 -0.18
N TRP A 59 -2.06 -16.36 0.12
CA TRP A 59 -3.08 -15.49 -0.41
C TRP A 59 -3.01 -15.37 -1.94
N LYS A 60 -4.15 -15.13 -2.57
CA LYS A 60 -4.27 -14.93 -4.02
C LYS A 60 -5.21 -13.77 -4.31
N PRO A 61 -4.88 -12.89 -5.28
CA PRO A 61 -5.74 -11.78 -5.66
C PRO A 61 -7.05 -12.27 -6.26
N ARG A 62 -8.11 -11.52 -5.98
CA ARG A 62 -9.41 -11.77 -6.60
C ARG A 62 -9.33 -11.42 -8.08
N ARG A 63 -9.91 -12.29 -8.91
CA ARG A 63 -9.99 -12.08 -10.35
C ARG A 63 -11.25 -11.31 -10.67
N SER A 64 -11.19 -10.45 -11.67
CA SER A 64 -12.38 -9.80 -12.22
C SER A 64 -13.40 -10.86 -12.65
N ALA A 65 -14.69 -10.61 -12.33
CA ALA A 65 -15.80 -11.44 -12.79
C ALA A 65 -15.87 -11.42 -14.32
N ARG A 66 -16.43 -12.48 -14.93
CA ARG A 66 -16.54 -12.52 -16.39
C ARG A 66 -17.66 -11.57 -16.82
N LEU A 67 -17.56 -11.01 -18.03
CA LEU A 67 -18.60 -10.14 -18.61
C LEU A 67 -19.99 -10.81 -18.68
N VAL A 68 -20.07 -12.13 -18.61
CA VAL A 68 -21.33 -12.90 -18.60
C VAL A 68 -22.06 -12.79 -17.24
N ASP A 69 -21.36 -12.32 -16.20
CA ASP A 69 -21.89 -12.13 -14.84
C ASP A 69 -22.37 -10.68 -14.58
N GLU A 70 -22.53 -9.88 -15.66
CA GLU A 70 -23.06 -8.51 -15.63
C GLU A 70 -24.45 -8.46 -14.97
N GLY A 71 -24.50 -7.91 -13.75
CA GLY A 71 -25.70 -7.83 -12.93
C GLY A 71 -25.46 -8.09 -11.44
N SER A 72 -24.27 -8.58 -11.08
CA SER A 72 -23.83 -8.69 -9.69
C SER A 72 -23.33 -7.33 -9.18
N ASP A 73 -23.66 -6.97 -7.94
CA ASP A 73 -23.12 -5.76 -7.30
C ASP A 73 -21.58 -5.75 -7.38
N PRO A 74 -20.93 -4.57 -7.56
CA PRO A 74 -19.48 -4.48 -7.57
C PRO A 74 -18.90 -5.15 -6.33
N GLU A 75 -17.96 -6.08 -6.53
CA GLU A 75 -17.32 -6.73 -5.39
C GLU A 75 -16.60 -5.68 -4.53
N ALA A 76 -16.93 -5.65 -3.24
CA ALA A 76 -16.35 -4.69 -2.31
C ALA A 76 -14.82 -4.85 -2.24
N VAL A 77 -14.10 -3.73 -2.08
CA VAL A 77 -12.67 -3.74 -1.76
C VAL A 77 -12.47 -4.43 -0.41
N ALA A 78 -11.50 -5.34 -0.33
CA ALA A 78 -11.17 -6.06 0.88
C ALA A 78 -9.83 -5.57 1.43
N VAL A 79 -9.75 -5.40 2.75
CA VAL A 79 -8.52 -5.04 3.45
C VAL A 79 -8.22 -6.12 4.48
N PHE A 80 -6.99 -6.63 4.45
CA PHE A 80 -6.53 -7.69 5.34
C PHE A 80 -5.31 -7.26 6.12
N ARG A 81 -5.17 -7.76 7.33
CA ARG A 81 -3.88 -7.73 8.04
C ARG A 81 -3.02 -8.88 7.55
N VAL A 82 -1.76 -8.59 7.25
CA VAL A 82 -0.78 -9.56 6.74
C VAL A 82 0.52 -9.46 7.53
N GLY A 83 0.46 -9.69 8.84
CA GLY A 83 1.61 -9.51 9.74
C GLY A 83 1.58 -8.18 10.50
N ARG A 84 2.71 -7.83 11.11
CA ARG A 84 2.82 -6.67 12.01
C ARG A 84 3.13 -5.41 11.20
N GLY A 85 2.23 -4.42 11.28
CA GLY A 85 2.37 -3.16 10.55
C GLY A 85 2.27 -3.32 9.04
N ALA A 86 1.55 -4.35 8.57
CA ALA A 86 1.35 -4.61 7.16
C ALA A 86 -0.13 -4.90 6.84
N ALA A 87 -0.65 -4.22 5.83
CA ALA A 87 -2.02 -4.37 5.35
C ALA A 87 -2.04 -4.65 3.84
N LEU A 88 -2.93 -5.55 3.42
CA LEU A 88 -3.14 -5.93 2.03
C LEU A 88 -4.51 -5.44 1.58
N VAL A 89 -4.55 -4.59 0.56
CA VAL A 89 -5.77 -4.09 -0.06
C VAL A 89 -5.97 -4.81 -1.40
N ASP A 90 -7.14 -5.39 -1.58
CA ASP A 90 -7.50 -6.18 -2.76
C ASP A 90 -8.81 -5.69 -3.36
N ALA A 91 -8.77 -5.40 -4.65
CA ALA A 91 -9.93 -5.07 -5.45
C ALA A 91 -9.90 -5.89 -6.74
N ALA A 92 -11.03 -6.50 -7.10
CA ALA A 92 -11.08 -7.42 -8.23
C ALA A 92 -10.66 -6.72 -9.54
N GLY A 93 -9.64 -7.27 -10.22
CA GLY A 93 -9.14 -6.73 -11.48
C GLY A 93 -8.13 -5.57 -11.35
N GLU A 94 -7.83 -5.11 -10.13
CA GLU A 94 -6.76 -4.15 -9.86
C GLU A 94 -5.52 -4.86 -9.29
N PRO A 95 -4.30 -4.33 -9.48
CA PRO A 95 -3.12 -4.79 -8.75
C PRO A 95 -3.33 -4.71 -7.23
N PRO A 96 -2.97 -5.74 -6.45
CA PRO A 96 -3.07 -5.66 -5.00
C PRO A 96 -2.11 -4.61 -4.44
N VAL A 97 -2.52 -3.92 -3.38
CA VAL A 97 -1.67 -2.95 -2.68
C VAL A 97 -1.23 -3.53 -1.36
N LEU A 98 0.09 -3.66 -1.17
CA LEU A 98 0.68 -4.01 0.12
C LEU A 98 1.22 -2.73 0.77
N LEU A 99 0.69 -2.37 1.93
CA LEU A 99 1.13 -1.24 2.74
C LEU A 99 1.98 -1.79 3.89
N VAL A 100 3.20 -1.29 4.08
CA VAL A 100 4.13 -1.77 5.10
C VAL A 100 4.73 -0.59 5.86
N THR A 101 4.66 -0.67 7.19
CA THR A 101 5.15 0.36 8.14
C THR A 101 6.17 -0.19 9.14
N ASP A 102 6.27 -1.51 9.30
CA ASP A 102 7.08 -2.15 10.34
C ASP A 102 7.82 -3.37 9.79
N GLU A 103 7.10 -4.46 9.47
CA GLU A 103 7.71 -5.73 9.08
C GLU A 103 7.16 -6.24 7.75
N LEU A 104 8.06 -6.65 6.85
CA LEU A 104 7.67 -7.28 5.60
C LEU A 104 7.18 -8.71 5.86
N PRO A 105 5.93 -9.08 5.51
CA PRO A 105 5.49 -10.45 5.66
C PRO A 105 6.16 -11.39 4.66
N VAL A 106 6.06 -12.70 4.92
CA VAL A 106 6.44 -13.71 3.92
C VAL A 106 5.49 -13.60 2.73
N LEU A 107 6.06 -13.26 1.57
CA LEU A 107 5.29 -12.98 0.37
C LEU A 107 4.98 -14.24 -0.45
N GLY A 108 3.80 -14.26 -1.03
CA GLY A 108 3.41 -15.24 -2.04
C GLY A 108 3.78 -14.78 -3.46
N ARG A 109 3.50 -15.63 -4.45
CA ARG A 109 3.78 -15.33 -5.87
C ARG A 109 3.06 -14.10 -6.42
N TRP A 110 2.02 -13.63 -5.74
CA TRP A 110 1.26 -12.44 -6.14
C TRP A 110 2.07 -11.14 -5.99
N ALA A 111 3.14 -11.13 -5.17
CA ALA A 111 3.91 -9.92 -4.89
C ALA A 111 4.53 -9.29 -6.14
N GLY A 112 4.86 -10.09 -7.16
CA GLY A 112 5.38 -9.58 -8.42
C GLY A 112 4.41 -8.66 -9.18
N GLU A 113 3.10 -8.81 -8.94
CA GLU A 113 2.07 -7.97 -9.55
C GLU A 113 1.60 -6.84 -8.61
N ALA A 114 2.14 -6.76 -7.40
CA ALA A 114 1.67 -5.84 -6.39
C ALA A 114 2.25 -4.43 -6.56
N VAL A 115 1.49 -3.44 -6.09
CA VAL A 115 2.04 -2.14 -5.70
C VAL A 115 2.38 -2.22 -4.21
N VAL A 116 3.63 -2.03 -3.86
CA VAL A 116 4.09 -2.08 -2.47
C VAL A 116 4.43 -0.67 -2.02
N VAL A 117 3.78 -0.21 -0.95
CA VAL A 117 4.03 1.09 -0.33
C VAL A 117 4.75 0.88 1.00
N LEU A 118 5.95 1.43 1.11
CA LEU A 118 6.74 1.44 2.35
C LEU A 118 6.66 2.83 2.96
N LEU A 119 6.31 2.91 4.25
CA LEU A 119 6.25 4.17 4.99
C LEU A 119 7.16 4.09 6.21
N GLY A 120 7.98 5.12 6.44
CA GLY A 120 8.88 5.15 7.59
C GLY A 120 10.06 6.10 7.42
N ASP A 121 11.04 5.98 8.31
CA ASP A 121 12.33 6.68 8.21
C ASP A 121 13.27 6.00 7.20
N GLY A 122 14.39 6.66 6.86
CA GLY A 122 15.29 6.19 5.81
C GLY A 122 15.89 4.80 6.08
N ALA A 123 16.14 4.46 7.35
CA ALA A 123 16.67 3.16 7.72
C ALA A 123 15.62 2.06 7.56
N ALA A 124 14.37 2.32 7.99
CA ALA A 124 13.25 1.42 7.80
C ALA A 124 12.95 1.21 6.31
N LEU A 125 12.88 2.29 5.53
CA LEU A 125 12.63 2.23 4.09
C LEU A 125 13.71 1.44 3.34
N ALA A 126 14.99 1.67 3.64
CA ALA A 126 16.09 0.93 3.04
C ALA A 126 16.07 -0.56 3.42
N GLY A 127 15.81 -0.88 4.69
CA GLY A 127 15.74 -2.25 5.19
C GLY A 127 14.58 -3.03 4.59
N LEU A 128 13.37 -2.47 4.64
CA LEU A 128 12.16 -3.06 4.09
C LEU A 128 12.24 -3.20 2.57
N GLY A 129 12.72 -2.18 1.87
CA GLY A 129 12.89 -2.22 0.42
C GLY A 129 13.92 -3.25 -0.01
N GLY A 130 15.02 -3.40 0.73
CA GLY A 130 16.03 -4.41 0.48
C GLY A 130 15.46 -5.82 0.65
N ALA A 131 14.80 -6.09 1.77
CA ALA A 131 14.15 -7.36 2.03
C ALA A 131 13.08 -7.70 0.98
N LEU A 132 12.30 -6.70 0.55
CA LEU A 132 11.31 -6.86 -0.51
C LEU A 132 11.95 -7.29 -1.83
N LEU A 133 12.96 -6.54 -2.29
CA LEU A 133 13.62 -6.83 -3.57
C LEU A 133 14.38 -8.16 -3.56
N GLU A 134 14.88 -8.60 -2.40
CA GLU A 134 15.43 -9.95 -2.21
C GLU A 134 14.36 -11.05 -2.33
N ALA A 135 13.16 -10.80 -1.79
CA ALA A 135 12.07 -11.78 -1.77
C ALA A 135 11.31 -11.85 -3.10
N SER A 136 10.96 -10.69 -3.68
CA SER A 136 10.27 -10.55 -4.96
C SER A 136 10.32 -9.10 -5.45
N ALA A 137 10.70 -8.88 -6.70
CA ALA A 137 10.54 -7.59 -7.34
C ALA A 137 9.04 -7.29 -7.56
N PRO A 138 8.47 -6.22 -6.97
CA PRO A 138 7.07 -5.85 -7.19
C PRO A 138 6.89 -5.14 -8.54
N LYS A 139 5.63 -4.98 -8.97
CA LYS A 139 5.29 -4.16 -10.15
C LYS A 139 5.71 -2.70 -9.94
N LEU A 140 5.48 -2.19 -8.73
CA LEU A 140 5.85 -0.84 -8.33
C LEU A 140 6.18 -0.81 -6.84
N LEU A 141 7.33 -0.22 -6.50
CA LEU A 141 7.71 0.13 -5.14
C LEU A 141 7.50 1.63 -4.94
N VAL A 142 6.72 1.97 -3.91
CA VAL A 142 6.37 3.34 -3.54
C VAL A 142 6.94 3.62 -2.15
N LEU A 143 7.63 4.74 -1.98
CA LEU A 143 8.23 5.16 -0.71
C LEU A 143 7.54 6.41 -0.17
N GLY A 144 7.16 6.41 1.10
CA GLY A 144 6.68 7.59 1.83
C GLY A 144 7.55 7.84 3.06
N GLY A 145 8.28 8.95 3.05
CA GLY A 145 9.21 9.37 4.10
C GLY A 145 9.63 10.82 3.89
N GLY A 146 10.39 11.40 4.82
CA GLY A 146 10.95 12.74 4.63
C GLY A 146 11.96 12.77 3.48
N GLU A 147 12.24 13.95 2.92
CA GLU A 147 13.18 14.11 1.78
C GLU A 147 14.54 13.41 2.03
N ALA A 148 15.14 13.63 3.20
CA ALA A 148 16.40 12.99 3.58
C ALA A 148 16.28 11.45 3.76
N ASP A 149 15.12 10.97 4.19
CA ASP A 149 14.83 9.54 4.33
C ASP A 149 14.70 8.87 2.97
N ILE A 150 14.03 9.54 2.03
CA ILE A 150 13.90 9.12 0.64
C ILE A 150 15.27 9.04 -0.02
N ASP A 151 16.11 10.09 0.08
CA ASP A 151 17.45 10.08 -0.50
C ASP A 151 18.29 8.91 0.01
N MET A 152 18.22 8.62 1.31
CA MET A 152 18.90 7.49 1.93
C MET A 152 18.40 6.15 1.37
N ALA A 153 17.08 5.97 1.29
CA ALA A 153 16.46 4.76 0.78
C ALA A 153 16.78 4.56 -0.72
N VAL A 154 16.66 5.58 -1.55
CA VAL A 154 16.97 5.51 -2.98
C VAL A 154 18.43 5.12 -3.19
N ALA A 155 19.37 5.73 -2.45
CA ALA A 155 20.78 5.38 -2.53
C ALA A 155 21.06 3.90 -2.20
N ALA A 156 20.32 3.33 -1.25
CA ALA A 156 20.45 1.92 -0.85
C ALA A 156 19.78 0.93 -1.82
N LEU A 157 18.71 1.34 -2.51
CA LEU A 157 17.86 0.43 -3.29
C LEU A 157 18.12 0.45 -4.79
N ARG A 158 18.65 1.56 -5.34
CA ARG A 158 18.74 1.81 -6.79
C ARG A 158 19.39 0.67 -7.60
N ASP A 159 20.42 0.03 -7.02
CA ASP A 159 21.22 -0.99 -7.71
C ASP A 159 20.59 -2.40 -7.60
N ARG A 160 19.39 -2.50 -7.00
CA ARG A 160 18.67 -3.74 -6.70
C ARG A 160 17.25 -3.80 -7.29
N LEU A 161 16.82 -2.78 -8.02
CA LEU A 161 15.43 -2.66 -8.48
C LEU A 161 15.03 -3.75 -9.48
N ASP A 162 15.98 -4.32 -10.25
CA ASP A 162 15.76 -5.44 -11.17
C ASP A 162 14.51 -5.30 -12.06
N GLY A 163 14.22 -4.08 -12.50
CA GLY A 163 13.07 -3.74 -13.37
C GLY A 163 11.81 -3.31 -12.63
N ALA A 164 11.76 -3.37 -11.29
CA ALA A 164 10.71 -2.76 -10.49
C ALA A 164 10.74 -1.24 -10.63
N GLY A 165 9.58 -0.63 -10.87
CA GLY A 165 9.45 0.81 -10.78
C GLY A 165 9.65 1.29 -9.35
N LEU A 166 10.26 2.46 -9.16
CA LEU A 166 10.42 3.13 -7.87
C LEU A 166 9.83 4.53 -7.95
N VAL A 167 8.96 4.88 -6.99
CA VAL A 167 8.39 6.24 -6.86
C VAL A 167 8.48 6.69 -5.41
N ALA A 168 8.92 7.92 -5.18
CA ALA A 168 8.77 8.59 -3.89
C ALA A 168 7.48 9.44 -3.91
N LEU A 169 6.71 9.38 -2.82
CA LEU A 169 5.52 10.20 -2.65
C LEU A 169 5.88 11.56 -2.09
N GLU A 170 5.29 12.59 -2.68
CA GLU A 170 5.27 13.93 -2.09
C GLU A 170 4.00 14.09 -1.25
N PRO A 171 4.08 14.72 -0.06
CA PRO A 171 2.91 14.98 0.76
C PRO A 171 1.81 15.73 -0.01
N SER A 172 0.58 15.23 0.10
CA SER A 172 -0.62 15.74 -0.59
C SER A 172 -0.60 15.64 -2.12
N MET A 173 0.38 14.97 -2.72
CA MET A 173 0.41 14.70 -4.16
C MET A 173 -0.19 13.32 -4.46
N ALA A 174 -1.04 13.27 -5.48
CA ALA A 174 -1.62 12.02 -5.93
C ALA A 174 -0.72 11.31 -6.94
N LEU A 175 -0.47 10.02 -6.72
CA LEU A 175 0.13 9.10 -7.66
C LEU A 175 -0.95 8.26 -8.32
N GLU A 176 -1.03 8.29 -9.65
CA GLU A 176 -1.85 7.37 -10.43
C GLU A 176 -1.01 6.17 -10.88
N VAL A 177 -1.60 4.97 -10.76
CA VAL A 177 -0.98 3.68 -11.08
C VAL A 177 -1.87 2.92 -12.06
#